data_AF-A0A842PD31-F1
#
_entry.id   AF-A0A842PD31-F1
#
_cell.length_a   1.000
_cell.length_b   1.000
_cell.length_c   1.000
_cell.angle_alpha   90.00
_cell.angle_beta   90.00
_cell.angle_gamma   90.00
#
_symmetry.space_group_name_H-M   'P 1'
#
loop_
_entity.id
_entity.type
_entity.pdbx_description
1 polymer ?
#
loop_
_entity_poly.entity_id
_entity_poly.type
_entity_poly.pdbx_seq_one_letter_code
_entity_poly.pdbx_strand_id
1 'polypeptide(L)'
;AVLEPVAFILAIFLTNMAVSKQINAKKQSFTTGSKSDIDVGLNETKVKLSKILRESVTGKAIVILLGSIVIGYIIGKEGFGPIKIVFDDLFTGAIVIFMIEMGIIAGQRLDDLKKVGIFLISFSIIMPTFNGIIGVVVATLMGLSMGGSVMFGLLLASASFIAAPAVLRNAIPQANPSLYITSALGITFPYNIIVLLPIMFAVSSLLHDPEGSIDLFRYSLKDVI
;
A
#
# COMPACT_ATOMS: atom_id res chain seq x y z
N ALA A 1 -6.24 3.67 -5.76
CA ALA A 1 -6.74 3.93 -7.11
C ALA A 1 -5.65 4.45 -8.04
N VAL A 2 -5.20 5.72 -7.93
CA VAL A 2 -4.25 6.29 -8.92
C VAL A 2 -2.87 5.58 -8.96
N LEU A 3 -2.42 5.03 -7.82
CA LEU A 3 -1.16 4.27 -7.74
C LEU A 3 -1.31 2.77 -8.07
N GLU A 4 -2.53 2.25 -8.24
CA GLU A 4 -2.74 0.83 -8.55
C GLU A 4 -2.13 0.40 -9.89
N PRO A 5 -2.22 1.19 -10.99
CA PRO A 5 -1.55 0.84 -12.24
C PRO A 5 -0.03 0.71 -12.09
N VAL A 6 0.61 1.59 -11.30
CA VAL A 6 2.06 1.56 -11.05
C VAL A 6 2.43 0.35 -10.21
N ALA A 7 1.66 0.05 -9.16
CA ALA A 7 1.85 -1.12 -8.33
C ALA A 7 1.71 -2.43 -9.14
N PHE A 8 0.75 -2.50 -10.07
CA PHE A 8 0.60 -3.66 -10.96
C PHE A 8 1.74 -3.80 -11.95
N ILE A 9 2.23 -2.71 -12.56
CA ILE A 9 3.42 -2.76 -13.42
C ILE A 9 4.61 -3.35 -12.64
N LEU A 10 4.85 -2.84 -11.43
CA LEU A 10 5.96 -3.29 -10.59
C LEU A 10 5.78 -4.75 -10.17
N ALA A 11 4.57 -5.16 -9.77
CA ALA A 11 4.28 -6.54 -9.41
C ALA A 11 4.54 -7.50 -10.58
N ILE A 12 4.07 -7.17 -11.79
CA ILE A 12 4.31 -7.98 -12.99
C ILE A 12 5.81 -8.03 -13.33
N PHE A 13 6.51 -6.91 -13.23
CA PHE A 13 7.96 -6.87 -13.45
C PHE A 13 8.71 -7.78 -12.46
N LEU A 14 8.38 -7.69 -11.16
CA LEU A 14 8.98 -8.52 -10.12
C LEU A 14 8.61 -10.00 -10.29
N THR A 15 7.37 -10.31 -10.64
CA THR A 15 6.94 -11.69 -10.96
C THR A 15 7.71 -12.24 -12.15
N ASN A 16 7.82 -11.49 -13.25
CA ASN A 16 8.59 -11.91 -14.42
C ASN A 16 10.09 -12.07 -14.10
N MET A 17 10.64 -11.22 -13.24
CA MET A 17 12.02 -11.33 -12.77
C MET A 17 12.22 -12.56 -11.85
N ALA A 18 11.28 -12.84 -10.96
CA ALA A 18 11.32 -14.01 -10.09
C ALA A 18 11.18 -15.32 -10.90
N VAL A 19 10.24 -15.37 -11.84
CA VAL A 19 10.03 -16.50 -12.75
C VAL A 19 11.27 -16.73 -13.62
N SER A 20 11.90 -15.68 -14.18
CA SER A 20 13.14 -15.82 -14.96
C SER A 20 14.32 -16.31 -14.12
N LYS A 21 14.45 -15.89 -12.85
CA LYS A 21 15.43 -16.45 -11.91
C LYS A 21 15.18 -17.93 -11.60
N GLN A 22 13.92 -18.34 -11.41
CA GLN A 22 13.56 -19.75 -11.20
C GLN A 22 13.85 -20.60 -12.44
N ILE A 23 13.56 -20.08 -13.64
CA ILE A 23 13.90 -20.74 -14.91
C ILE A 23 15.42 -20.92 -15.02
N ASN A 24 16.21 -19.88 -14.74
CA ASN A 24 17.67 -19.96 -14.82
C ASN A 24 18.27 -20.92 -13.79
N ALA A 25 17.74 -20.96 -12.56
CA ALA A 25 18.16 -21.93 -11.54
C ALA A 25 17.80 -23.37 -11.94
N LYS A 26 16.62 -23.59 -12.52
CA LYS A 26 16.17 -24.92 -12.98
C LYS A 26 16.91 -25.40 -14.24
N LYS A 27 17.37 -24.48 -15.09
CA LYS A 27 18.18 -24.75 -16.29
C LYS A 27 19.62 -25.19 -15.96
N GLN A 28 20.14 -24.83 -14.78
CA GLN A 28 21.44 -25.32 -14.27
C GLN A 28 21.36 -26.74 -13.67
N SER A 29 20.16 -27.22 -13.29
CA SER A 29 19.98 -28.53 -12.65
C SER A 29 19.58 -29.66 -13.60
N PHE A 30 19.24 -29.39 -14.85
CA PHE A 30 18.79 -30.42 -15.80
C PHE A 30 19.55 -30.33 -17.14
N THR A 31 20.61 -31.13 -17.24
CA THR A 31 21.20 -31.55 -18.52
C THR A 31 20.28 -32.60 -19.16
N THR A 32 19.86 -32.30 -20.39
CA THR A 32 19.36 -33.24 -21.42
C THR A 32 17.95 -33.81 -21.25
N GLY A 33 17.04 -33.37 -22.15
CA GLY A 33 15.93 -34.20 -22.63
C GLY A 33 14.53 -33.86 -22.11
N SER A 34 13.96 -32.73 -22.55
CA SER A 34 12.53 -32.58 -22.93
C SER A 34 12.19 -31.10 -23.12
N LYS A 35 12.34 -30.63 -24.37
CA LYS A 35 12.02 -29.24 -24.74
C LYS A 35 10.50 -28.98 -24.84
N SER A 36 9.67 -30.02 -25.00
CA SER A 36 8.25 -29.88 -25.33
C SER A 36 7.34 -29.55 -24.14
N ASP A 37 7.57 -30.14 -22.96
CA ASP A 37 6.68 -29.93 -21.79
C ASP A 37 7.00 -28.63 -21.03
N ILE A 38 8.17 -28.05 -21.31
CA ILE A 38 8.64 -26.80 -20.71
C ILE A 38 8.02 -25.60 -21.44
N ASP A 39 7.85 -25.64 -22.77
CA ASP A 39 7.31 -24.53 -23.56
C ASP A 39 5.79 -24.29 -23.35
N VAL A 40 5.04 -25.32 -22.94
CA VAL A 40 3.58 -25.23 -22.71
C VAL A 40 3.26 -24.54 -21.39
N GLY A 41 4.04 -24.76 -20.32
CA GLY A 41 3.88 -24.05 -19.04
C GLY A 41 4.35 -22.59 -19.06
N LEU A 42 5.26 -22.25 -19.98
CA LEU A 42 5.89 -20.92 -20.10
C LEU A 42 5.03 -19.87 -20.81
N ASN A 43 4.09 -20.28 -21.67
CA ASN A 43 3.17 -19.36 -22.35
C ASN A 43 1.98 -18.95 -21.47
N GLU A 44 1.56 -19.78 -20.52
CA GLU A 44 0.43 -19.51 -19.61
C GLU A 44 0.75 -18.45 -18.55
N THR A 45 2.01 -18.32 -18.12
CA THR A 45 2.38 -17.38 -17.02
C THR A 45 2.81 -15.99 -17.51
N LYS A 46 2.87 -15.74 -18.82
CA LYS A 46 3.23 -14.42 -19.36
C LYS A 46 2.03 -13.48 -19.25
N VAL A 47 1.89 -12.88 -18.08
CA VAL A 47 0.88 -11.84 -17.82
C VAL A 47 1.10 -10.67 -18.77
N LYS A 48 0.19 -10.46 -19.73
CA LYS A 48 0.27 -9.37 -20.72
C LYS A 48 0.00 -8.02 -20.05
N LEU A 49 1.04 -7.19 -19.96
CA LEU A 49 1.02 -5.86 -19.33
C LEU A 49 -0.10 -4.95 -19.87
N SER A 50 -0.35 -4.98 -21.18
CA SER A 50 -1.39 -4.16 -21.81
C SER A 50 -2.81 -4.53 -21.36
N LYS A 51 -3.07 -5.82 -21.11
CA LYS A 51 -4.38 -6.30 -20.63
C LYS A 51 -4.63 -5.82 -19.20
N ILE A 52 -3.64 -5.97 -18.31
CA ILE A 52 -3.77 -5.53 -16.92
C ILE A 52 -3.81 -4.01 -16.80
N LEU A 53 -3.03 -3.28 -17.57
CA LEU A 53 -3.10 -1.81 -17.59
C LEU A 53 -4.48 -1.33 -18.05
N ARG A 54 -5.04 -1.93 -19.10
CA ARG A 54 -6.38 -1.61 -19.58
C ARG A 54 -7.45 -1.95 -18.55
N GLU A 55 -7.36 -3.11 -17.90
CA GLU A 55 -8.29 -3.51 -16.83
C GLU A 55 -8.14 -2.64 -15.58
N SER A 56 -6.93 -2.20 -15.25
CA SER A 56 -6.67 -1.29 -14.12
C SER A 56 -7.29 0.07 -14.38
N VAL A 57 -6.99 0.70 -15.53
CA VAL A 57 -7.50 2.04 -15.86
C VAL A 57 -9.02 2.03 -16.11
N THR A 58 -9.56 0.96 -16.70
CA THR A 58 -11.01 0.79 -16.93
C THR A 58 -11.71 0.16 -15.70
N GLY A 59 -11.00 0.01 -14.58
CA GLY A 59 -11.55 -0.56 -13.37
C GLY A 59 -12.72 0.28 -12.87
N LYS A 60 -13.80 -0.39 -12.43
CA LYS A 60 -15.01 0.28 -11.93
C LYS A 60 -14.68 1.35 -10.88
N ALA A 61 -13.74 1.07 -9.99
CA ALA A 61 -13.30 2.01 -8.95
C ALA A 61 -12.68 3.30 -9.52
N ILE A 62 -11.87 3.22 -10.57
CA ILE A 62 -11.22 4.38 -11.21
C ILE A 62 -12.23 5.18 -12.02
N VAL A 63 -13.13 4.50 -12.74
CA VAL A 63 -14.23 5.16 -13.45
C VAL A 63 -15.14 5.92 -12.48
N ILE A 64 -15.51 5.29 -11.35
CA ILE A 64 -16.30 5.94 -10.31
C ILE A 64 -15.53 7.11 -9.70
N LEU A 65 -14.24 6.95 -9.35
CA LEU A 65 -13.43 8.03 -8.78
C LEU A 65 -13.35 9.25 -9.70
N LEU A 66 -12.97 9.03 -10.97
CA LEU A 66 -12.86 10.10 -11.96
C LEU A 66 -14.22 10.75 -12.21
N GLY A 67 -15.28 9.95 -12.31
CA GLY A 67 -16.65 10.43 -12.44
C GLY A 67 -17.07 11.31 -11.25
N SER A 68 -16.80 10.88 -10.02
CA SER A 68 -17.09 11.66 -8.80
C SER A 68 -16.31 12.97 -8.74
N ILE A 69 -15.05 12.99 -9.18
CA ILE A 69 -14.26 14.24 -9.25
C ILE A 69 -14.87 15.21 -10.26
N VAL A 70 -15.23 14.73 -11.46
CA VAL A 70 -15.84 15.57 -12.51
C VAL A 70 -17.20 16.09 -12.05
N ILE A 71 -18.05 15.23 -11.48
CA ILE A 71 -19.35 15.62 -10.95
C ILE A 71 -19.17 16.64 -9.83
N GLY A 72 -18.29 16.38 -8.86
CA GLY A 72 -17.99 17.30 -7.76
C GLY A 72 -17.49 18.67 -8.23
N TYR A 73 -16.68 18.70 -9.29
CA TYR A 73 -16.23 19.94 -9.92
C TYR A 73 -17.38 20.71 -10.58
N ILE A 74 -18.30 20.02 -11.26
CA ILE A 74 -19.45 20.64 -11.94
C ILE A 74 -20.48 21.17 -10.95
N ILE A 75 -20.85 20.40 -9.94
CA ILE A 75 -21.94 20.76 -9.00
C ILE A 75 -21.50 21.80 -7.95
N GLY A 76 -20.19 21.91 -7.70
CA GLY A 76 -19.61 22.85 -6.74
C GLY A 76 -20.09 22.62 -5.30
N LYS A 77 -19.82 23.60 -4.43
CA LYS A 77 -20.20 23.53 -3.00
C LYS A 77 -21.72 23.54 -2.79
N GLU A 78 -22.45 24.31 -3.60
CA GLU A 78 -23.90 24.42 -3.48
C GLU A 78 -24.59 23.09 -3.82
N GLY A 79 -24.19 22.44 -4.92
CA GLY A 79 -24.73 21.14 -5.31
C GLY A 79 -24.30 19.98 -4.40
N PHE A 80 -23.25 20.16 -3.58
CA PHE A 80 -22.86 19.18 -2.56
C PHE A 80 -23.76 19.20 -1.32
N GLY A 81 -24.42 20.33 -1.03
CA GLY A 81 -25.25 20.51 0.16
C GLY A 81 -26.25 19.37 0.41
N PRO A 82 -27.08 18.98 -0.58
CA PRO A 82 -28.07 17.91 -0.42
C PRO A 82 -27.48 16.53 -0.10
N ILE A 83 -26.24 16.25 -0.50
CA ILE A 83 -25.57 14.95 -0.31
C ILE A 83 -24.58 14.94 0.86
N LYS A 84 -24.33 16.09 1.48
CA LYS A 84 -23.38 16.27 2.60
C LYS A 84 -23.62 15.29 3.75
N ILE A 85 -24.88 15.03 4.10
CA ILE A 85 -25.23 14.11 5.20
C ILE A 85 -24.64 12.72 4.98
N VAL A 86 -24.56 12.24 3.73
CA VAL A 86 -24.04 10.92 3.41
C VAL A 86 -22.51 10.94 3.30
N PHE A 87 -21.95 11.94 2.62
CA PHE A 87 -20.54 11.94 2.22
C PHE A 87 -19.60 12.68 3.17
N ASP A 88 -20.12 13.48 4.11
CA ASP A 88 -19.33 14.21 5.09
C ASP A 88 -19.71 13.73 6.50
N ASP A 89 -20.96 13.96 6.91
CA ASP A 89 -21.41 13.73 8.28
C ASP A 89 -21.39 12.22 8.62
N LEU A 90 -21.95 11.37 7.76
CA LEU A 90 -21.99 9.92 7.96
C LEU A 90 -20.68 9.21 7.57
N PHE A 91 -19.82 9.87 6.77
CA PHE A 91 -18.55 9.29 6.32
C PHE A 91 -17.64 8.97 7.51
N THR A 92 -17.54 9.88 8.48
CA THR A 92 -16.74 9.65 9.69
C THR A 92 -17.24 8.42 10.46
N GLY A 93 -18.56 8.27 10.62
CA GLY A 93 -19.16 7.10 11.26
C GLY A 93 -18.87 5.80 10.51
N ALA A 94 -18.95 5.83 9.17
CA ALA A 94 -18.59 4.70 8.33
C ALA A 94 -17.10 4.31 8.47
N ILE A 95 -16.20 5.29 8.55
CA ILE A 95 -14.76 5.06 8.77
C ILE A 95 -14.51 4.45 10.15
N VAL A 96 -15.20 4.90 11.19
CA VAL A 96 -15.07 4.31 12.54
C VAL A 96 -15.47 2.82 12.51
N ILE A 97 -16.61 2.49 11.92
CA ILE A 97 -17.07 1.09 11.78
C ILE A 97 -16.06 0.28 10.97
N PHE A 98 -15.54 0.84 9.87
CA PHE A 98 -14.52 0.20 9.04
C PHE A 98 -13.21 -0.04 9.80
N MET A 99 -12.77 0.91 10.63
CA MET A 99 -11.58 0.78 11.48
C MET A 99 -11.77 -0.29 12.55
N ILE A 100 -12.97 -0.44 13.12
CA ILE A 100 -13.29 -1.52 14.06
C ILE A 100 -13.17 -2.88 13.36
N GLU A 101 -13.78 -3.05 12.19
CA GLU A 101 -13.70 -4.29 11.40
C GLU A 101 -12.24 -4.64 11.06
N MET A 102 -11.47 -3.68 10.56
CA MET A 102 -10.05 -3.89 10.24
C MET A 102 -9.22 -4.21 11.50
N GLY A 103 -9.55 -3.61 12.64
CA GLY A 103 -8.95 -3.94 13.93
C GLY A 103 -9.25 -5.37 14.37
N ILE A 104 -10.49 -5.85 14.20
CA ILE A 104 -10.87 -7.24 14.50
C ILE A 104 -10.12 -8.21 13.58
N ILE A 105 -10.08 -7.94 12.27
CA ILE A 105 -9.36 -8.78 11.30
C ILE A 105 -7.86 -8.82 11.64
N ALA A 106 -7.25 -7.67 11.97
CA ALA A 106 -5.85 -7.61 12.40
C ALA A 106 -5.62 -8.44 13.68
N GLY A 107 -6.51 -8.30 14.68
CA GLY A 107 -6.48 -9.06 15.93
C GLY A 107 -6.55 -10.58 15.72
N GLN A 108 -7.44 -11.03 14.84
CA GLN A 108 -7.57 -12.45 14.46
C GLN A 108 -6.31 -13.01 13.77
N ARG A 109 -5.45 -12.14 13.21
CA ARG A 109 -4.20 -12.53 12.53
C ARG A 109 -2.96 -12.40 13.41
N LEU A 110 -3.08 -11.95 14.66
CA LEU A 110 -1.94 -11.83 15.58
C LEU A 110 -1.30 -13.19 15.90
N ASP A 111 -2.06 -14.27 15.95
CA ASP A 111 -1.49 -15.61 16.15
C ASP A 111 -0.70 -16.10 14.94
N ASP A 112 -1.07 -15.63 13.74
CA ASP A 112 -0.34 -15.94 12.52
C ASP A 112 1.01 -15.22 12.46
N LEU A 113 1.24 -14.14 13.24
CA LEU A 113 2.49 -13.38 13.28
C LEU A 113 3.71 -14.27 13.60
N LYS A 114 3.50 -15.28 14.47
CA LYS A 114 4.52 -16.28 14.85
C LYS A 114 5.02 -17.10 13.65
N LYS A 115 4.22 -17.20 12.58
CA LYS A 115 4.51 -17.99 11.37
C LYS A 115 5.16 -17.17 10.26
N VAL A 116 5.13 -15.84 10.34
CA VAL A 116 5.59 -14.92 9.29
C VAL A 116 7.12 -14.80 9.28
N GLY A 117 7.77 -15.07 10.42
CA GLY A 117 9.22 -15.08 10.55
C GLY A 117 9.84 -13.68 10.62
N ILE A 118 11.05 -13.58 11.19
CA ILE A 118 11.71 -12.30 11.48
C ILE A 118 11.91 -11.43 10.23
N PHE A 119 12.23 -12.05 9.10
CA PHE A 119 12.48 -11.34 7.85
C PHE A 119 11.27 -10.53 7.39
N LEU A 120 10.09 -11.16 7.35
CA LEU A 120 8.87 -10.49 6.90
C LEU A 120 8.38 -9.44 7.91
N ILE A 121 8.60 -9.67 9.21
CA ILE A 121 8.33 -8.64 10.25
C ILE A 121 9.19 -7.40 9.98
N SER A 122 10.51 -7.57 9.86
CA SER A 122 11.43 -6.45 9.57
C SER A 122 11.09 -5.78 8.25
N PHE A 123 10.78 -6.54 7.20
CA PHE A 123 10.39 -6.00 5.90
C PHE A 123 9.11 -5.15 5.98
N SER A 124 8.10 -5.63 6.72
CA SER A 124 6.80 -4.97 6.93
C SER A 124 6.89 -3.68 7.74
N ILE A 125 8.05 -3.38 8.33
CA ILE A 125 8.30 -2.15 9.09
C ILE A 125 9.24 -1.23 8.28
N ILE A 126 10.37 -1.77 7.82
CA ILE A 126 11.42 -1.00 7.16
C ILE A 126 10.94 -0.44 5.81
N MET A 127 10.27 -1.26 4.99
CA MET A 127 9.88 -0.81 3.64
C MET A 127 8.81 0.28 3.67
N PRO A 128 7.72 0.19 4.46
CA PRO A 128 6.79 1.29 4.64
C PRO A 128 7.49 2.56 5.13
N THR A 129 8.40 2.43 6.10
CA THR A 129 9.15 3.58 6.64
C THR A 129 9.95 4.29 5.58
N PHE A 130 10.74 3.52 4.83
CA PHE A 130 11.60 4.03 3.78
C PHE A 130 10.78 4.74 2.68
N ASN A 131 9.72 4.09 2.20
CA ASN A 131 8.83 4.68 1.19
C ASN A 131 8.11 5.92 1.69
N GLY A 132 7.70 5.91 2.96
CA GLY A 132 7.06 7.07 3.59
C GLY A 132 7.98 8.27 3.66
N ILE A 133 9.23 8.08 4.11
CA ILE A 133 10.25 9.15 4.16
C ILE A 133 10.47 9.73 2.76
N ILE A 134 10.65 8.87 1.74
CA ILE A 134 10.77 9.34 0.35
C ILE A 134 9.55 10.16 -0.05
N GLY A 135 8.34 9.71 0.29
CA GLY A 135 7.12 10.43 -0.02
C GLY A 135 7.05 11.80 0.64
N VAL A 136 7.38 11.91 1.92
CA VAL A 136 7.44 13.20 2.62
C VAL A 136 8.45 14.12 1.95
N VAL A 137 9.66 13.63 1.66
CA VAL A 137 10.70 14.44 0.99
C VAL A 137 10.22 14.95 -0.36
N VAL A 138 9.69 14.07 -1.21
CA VAL A 138 9.20 14.44 -2.55
C VAL A 138 8.04 15.44 -2.45
N ALA A 139 7.09 15.23 -1.55
CA ALA A 139 5.96 16.13 -1.36
C ALA A 139 6.39 17.52 -0.88
N THR A 140 7.35 17.59 0.05
CA THR A 140 7.92 18.86 0.50
C THR A 140 8.64 19.57 -0.63
N LEU A 141 9.41 18.86 -1.46
CA LEU A 141 10.07 19.43 -2.64
C LEU A 141 9.06 19.92 -3.69
N MET A 142 7.88 19.32 -3.76
CA MET A 142 6.76 19.76 -4.60
C MET A 142 6.02 20.98 -4.02
N GLY A 143 6.38 21.45 -2.83
CA GLY A 143 5.75 22.60 -2.17
C GLY A 143 4.41 22.29 -1.52
N LEU A 144 4.15 21.03 -1.17
CA LEU A 144 2.97 20.68 -0.36
C LEU A 144 3.14 21.25 1.06
N SER A 145 2.03 21.47 1.76
CA SER A 145 2.05 21.85 3.17
C SER A 145 2.57 20.72 4.05
N MET A 146 2.99 21.04 5.28
CA MET A 146 3.46 20.04 6.25
C MET A 146 2.50 18.84 6.38
N GLY A 147 1.20 19.12 6.57
CA GLY A 147 0.17 18.07 6.62
C GLY A 147 -0.01 17.33 5.30
N GLY A 148 0.06 18.05 4.17
CA GLY A 148 0.02 17.45 2.83
C GLY A 148 1.16 16.46 2.59
N SER A 149 2.38 16.82 3.00
CA SER A 149 3.56 15.96 2.89
C SER A 149 3.48 14.72 3.77
N VAL A 150 2.97 14.85 5.00
CA VAL A 150 2.70 13.68 5.88
C VAL A 150 1.70 12.73 5.24
N MET A 151 0.58 13.25 4.73
CA MET A 151 -0.44 12.42 4.09
C MET A 151 0.11 11.73 2.84
N PHE A 152 0.89 12.45 2.02
CA PHE A 152 1.52 11.86 0.84
C PHE A 152 2.52 10.77 1.20
N GLY A 153 3.36 10.99 2.23
CA GLY A 153 4.26 9.97 2.77
C GLY A 153 3.51 8.72 3.23
N LEU A 154 2.43 8.88 4.00
CA LEU A 154 1.61 7.74 4.46
C LEU A 154 0.94 6.99 3.30
N LEU A 155 0.52 7.67 2.24
CA LEU A 155 0.00 7.03 1.03
C LEU A 155 1.07 6.17 0.34
N LEU A 156 2.32 6.63 0.29
CA LEU A 156 3.45 5.88 -0.28
C LEU A 156 3.92 4.73 0.62
N ALA A 157 3.75 4.85 1.93
CA ALA A 157 4.07 3.81 2.90
C ALA A 157 2.99 2.71 3.02
N SER A 158 1.78 2.97 2.53
CA SER A 158 0.63 2.09 2.77
C SER A 158 0.72 0.81 1.93
N ALA A 159 0.42 -0.33 2.56
CA ALA A 159 0.14 -1.57 1.85
C ALA A 159 -1.36 -1.58 1.52
N SER A 160 -1.76 -1.85 0.27
CA SER A 160 -3.19 -1.89 -0.07
C SER A 160 -3.90 -2.98 0.74
N PHE A 161 -4.71 -2.59 1.73
CA PHE A 161 -5.29 -3.51 2.72
C PHE A 161 -6.58 -4.18 2.26
N ILE A 162 -7.18 -3.68 1.18
CA ILE A 162 -8.51 -4.10 0.70
C ILE A 162 -8.40 -4.85 -0.62
N ALA A 163 -7.91 -4.17 -1.66
CA ALA A 163 -7.92 -4.70 -3.03
C ALA A 163 -6.76 -5.66 -3.29
N ALA A 164 -5.55 -5.35 -2.80
CA ALA A 164 -4.37 -6.16 -3.13
C ALA A 164 -4.45 -7.61 -2.62
N PRO A 165 -4.95 -7.93 -1.40
CA PRO A 165 -5.10 -9.31 -0.96
C PRO A 165 -6.06 -10.13 -1.85
N ALA A 166 -7.16 -9.51 -2.29
CA ALA A 166 -8.14 -10.13 -3.17
C ALA A 166 -7.55 -10.39 -4.56
N VAL A 167 -6.83 -9.41 -5.12
CA VAL A 167 -6.18 -9.56 -6.42
C VAL A 167 -5.06 -10.59 -6.36
N LEU A 168 -4.21 -10.57 -5.32
CA LEU A 168 -3.09 -11.49 -5.19
C LEU A 168 -3.57 -12.95 -5.07
N ARG A 169 -4.69 -13.18 -4.37
CA ARG A 169 -5.32 -14.50 -4.28
C ARG A 169 -5.75 -15.06 -5.64
N ASN A 170 -6.22 -14.19 -6.54
CA ASN A 170 -6.67 -14.58 -7.87
C ASN A 170 -5.53 -14.64 -8.89
N ALA A 171 -4.56 -13.72 -8.80
CA ALA A 171 -3.47 -13.57 -9.76
C ALA A 171 -2.28 -14.49 -9.46
N ILE A 172 -2.05 -14.83 -8.19
CA ILE A 172 -0.93 -15.67 -7.75
C ILE A 172 -1.44 -16.73 -6.75
N PRO A 173 -2.11 -17.79 -7.22
CA PRO A 173 -2.74 -18.80 -6.36
C PRO A 173 -1.75 -19.53 -5.44
N GLN A 174 -0.48 -19.64 -5.86
CA GLN A 174 0.58 -20.23 -5.05
C GLN A 174 1.08 -19.33 -3.89
N ALA A 175 0.68 -18.06 -3.82
CA ALA A 175 1.08 -17.18 -2.73
C ALA A 175 0.33 -17.56 -1.44
N ASN A 176 1.06 -17.81 -0.35
CA ASN A 176 0.46 -18.16 0.93
C ASN A 176 -0.34 -16.96 1.51
N PRO A 177 -1.68 -17.05 1.64
CA PRO A 177 -2.51 -15.98 2.17
C PRO A 177 -2.13 -15.51 3.56
N SER A 178 -1.70 -16.43 4.42
CA SER A 178 -1.28 -16.07 5.77
C SER A 178 -0.10 -15.11 5.77
N LEU A 179 0.84 -15.22 4.82
CA LEU A 179 2.02 -14.35 4.82
C LEU A 179 1.66 -12.91 4.44
N TYR A 180 0.98 -12.70 3.30
CA TYR A 180 0.71 -11.34 2.82
C TYR A 180 -0.42 -10.66 3.59
N ILE A 181 -1.44 -11.40 4.06
CA ILE A 181 -2.53 -10.84 4.87
C ILE A 181 -1.99 -10.43 6.24
N THR A 182 -1.24 -11.31 6.91
CA THR A 182 -0.71 -11.00 8.25
C THR A 182 0.36 -9.90 8.20
N SER A 183 1.23 -9.88 7.18
CA SER A 183 2.22 -8.80 7.01
C SER A 183 1.55 -7.44 6.78
N ALA A 184 0.51 -7.39 5.95
CA ALA A 184 -0.21 -6.15 5.65
C ALA A 184 -1.11 -5.70 6.83
N LEU A 185 -2.06 -6.53 7.26
CA LEU A 185 -3.06 -6.16 8.26
C LEU A 185 -2.55 -6.30 9.70
N GLY A 186 -1.78 -7.34 10.00
CA GLY A 186 -1.32 -7.63 11.35
C GLY A 186 -0.08 -6.83 11.77
N ILE A 187 0.74 -6.36 10.83
CA ILE A 187 1.99 -5.62 11.11
C ILE A 187 1.95 -4.22 10.51
N THR A 188 1.88 -4.11 9.18
CA THR A 188 2.05 -2.83 8.48
C THR A 188 0.96 -1.83 8.85
N PHE A 189 -0.30 -2.27 8.91
CA PHE A 189 -1.41 -1.39 9.26
C PHE A 189 -1.29 -0.77 10.66
N PRO A 190 -1.17 -1.54 11.76
CA PRO A 190 -1.01 -0.95 13.10
C PRO A 190 0.29 -0.15 13.22
N TYR A 191 1.38 -0.60 12.60
CA TYR A 191 2.62 0.16 12.54
C TYR A 191 2.43 1.53 11.88
N ASN A 192 1.70 1.59 10.77
CA ASN A 192 1.49 2.83 10.03
C ASN A 192 0.73 3.88 10.86
N ILE A 193 -0.27 3.46 11.62
CA ILE A 193 -1.09 4.36 12.44
C ILE A 193 -0.38 4.79 13.72
N ILE A 194 0.26 3.85 14.44
CA ILE A 194 0.81 4.10 15.78
C ILE A 194 2.20 4.74 15.71
N VAL A 195 3.06 4.25 14.80
CA VAL A 195 4.49 4.58 14.81
C VAL A 195 4.88 5.39 13.58
N LEU A 196 4.42 5.00 12.39
CA LEU A 196 4.87 5.66 11.18
C LEU A 196 4.30 7.08 11.05
N LEU A 197 3.04 7.29 11.41
CA LEU A 197 2.42 8.61 11.40
C LEU A 197 3.22 9.68 12.19
N PRO A 198 3.60 9.45 13.45
CA PRO A 198 4.44 10.41 14.17
C PRO A 198 5.85 10.55 13.56
N ILE A 199 6.44 9.48 13.02
CA ILE A 199 7.72 9.58 12.31
C ILE A 199 7.61 10.46 11.06
N MET A 200 6.57 10.26 10.23
CA MET A 200 6.34 11.09 9.05
C MET A 200 6.11 12.55 9.42
N PHE A 201 5.38 12.80 10.52
CA PHE A 201 5.18 14.14 11.05
C PHE A 201 6.49 14.80 11.48
N ALA A 202 7.34 14.07 12.21
CA ALA A 202 8.65 14.56 12.61
C ALA A 202 9.55 14.91 11.41
N VAL A 203 9.60 14.03 10.41
CA VAL A 203 10.36 14.27 9.16
C VAL A 203 9.80 15.47 8.40
N SER A 204 8.48 15.58 8.28
CA SER A 204 7.83 16.71 7.60
C SER A 204 8.10 18.03 8.33
N SER A 205 8.03 18.03 9.67
CA SER A 205 8.35 19.19 10.50
C SER A 205 9.79 19.64 10.29
N LEU A 206 10.76 18.71 10.33
CA LEU A 206 12.18 19.02 10.13
C LEU A 206 12.46 19.64 8.75
N LEU A 207 11.77 19.18 7.71
CA LEU A 207 11.98 19.65 6.35
C LEU A 207 11.30 21.00 6.05
N HIS A 208 10.19 21.34 6.72
CA HIS A 208 9.47 22.59 6.50
C HIS A 208 9.95 23.71 7.42
N ASP A 209 10.32 23.38 8.65
CA ASP A 209 10.77 24.34 9.65
C ASP A 209 11.94 23.76 10.47
N PRO A 210 13.18 23.91 9.95
CA PRO A 210 14.38 23.38 10.60
C PRO A 210 14.71 24.07 11.93
N GLU A 211 14.22 25.30 12.16
CA GLU A 211 14.53 26.11 13.35
C GLU A 211 13.44 26.01 14.44
N GLY A 212 12.19 25.68 14.06
CA GLY A 212 11.04 25.45 14.95
C GLY A 212 10.69 23.98 15.23
N SER A 213 11.54 23.03 14.84
CA SER A 213 11.22 21.60 14.92
C SER A 213 10.86 21.17 16.35
N ILE A 214 9.68 20.57 16.52
CA ILE A 214 9.23 20.01 17.80
C ILE A 214 10.19 18.88 18.16
N ASP A 215 11.02 19.14 19.17
CA ASP A 215 11.96 18.19 19.73
C ASP A 215 11.18 17.14 20.54
N LEU A 216 10.60 16.17 19.83
CA LEU A 216 9.74 15.10 20.40
C LEU A 216 10.45 14.33 21.52
N PHE A 217 11.78 14.24 21.47
CA PHE A 217 12.60 13.63 22.53
C PHE A 217 12.66 14.49 23.79
N ARG A 218 12.68 15.83 23.67
CA ARG A 218 12.63 16.73 24.84
C ARG A 218 11.23 16.90 25.43
N TYR A 219 10.18 16.78 24.63
CA TYR A 219 8.80 16.87 25.14
C TYR A 219 8.48 15.72 26.10
N SER A 220 8.88 14.49 25.77
CA SER A 220 8.67 13.31 26.63
C SER A 220 9.48 13.33 27.94
N LEU A 221 10.56 14.11 28.02
CA LEU A 221 11.40 14.26 29.22
C LEU A 221 10.96 15.42 30.12
N LYS A 222 10.09 16.31 29.62
CA LYS A 222 9.62 17.48 30.37
C LYS A 222 8.56 17.15 31.42
N ASP A 223 7.91 16.00 31.30
CA ASP A 223 6.91 15.50 32.25
C ASP A 223 7.52 14.52 33.28
N VAL A 224 8.85 14.33 33.27
CA VAL A 224 9.56 13.32 34.10
C VAL A 224 10.62 13.95 35.03
N ILE A 225 10.83 15.27 34.97
CA ILE A 225 11.72 16.02 35.87
C ILE A 225 10.94 17.20 36.45
#